data_AF-Q72WH4-F1
#
_entry.id   AF-Q72WH4-F1
#
_cell.length_a   1.000
_cell.length_b   1.000
_cell.length_c   1.000
_cell.angle_alpha   90.00
_cell.angle_beta   90.00
_cell.angle_gamma   90.00
#
_symmetry.space_group_name_H-M   'P 1'
#
loop_
_entity.id
_entity.type
_entity.pdbx_description
1 polymer ?
#
loop_
_entity_poly.entity_id
_entity_poly.type
_entity_poly.pdbx_seq_one_letter_code
_entity_poly.pdbx_strand_id
1 'polypeptide(L)'
;MNVGNAPGLDLGKMFQTGVDSLGDKGKALQDKMGTLMQQEQVSPEQMLQLQFEMGQYNATLEALSSVTKSMTDMLKSLSQRTG
;
A
#
# COMPACT_ATOMS: atom_id res chain seq x y z
N MET A 1 3.09 30.50 2.26
CA MET A 1 4.33 29.72 2.48
C MET A 1 4.17 28.38 1.79
N ASN A 2 4.97 28.11 0.76
CA ASN A 2 4.92 26.89 -0.06
C ASN A 2 5.73 25.79 0.65
N VAL A 3 5.12 25.12 1.63
CA VAL A 3 5.74 23.97 2.32
C VAL A 3 5.43 22.74 1.48
N GLY A 4 6.28 22.41 0.52
CA GLY A 4 6.09 21.18 -0.27
C GLY A 4 7.02 21.00 -1.47
N ASN A 5 7.65 22.06 -1.98
CA ASN A 5 8.46 21.96 -3.20
C ASN A 5 9.96 21.76 -2.88
N ALA A 6 10.31 20.61 -2.29
CA ALA A 6 11.68 20.10 -2.39
C ALA A 6 11.86 19.56 -3.83
N PRO A 7 12.80 20.09 -4.63
CA PRO A 7 12.99 19.67 -6.01
C PRO A 7 13.46 18.21 -6.03
N GLY A 8 12.54 17.28 -6.32
CA GLY A 8 12.86 15.86 -6.53
C GLY A 8 11.98 14.85 -5.80
N LEU A 9 11.15 15.25 -4.82
CA LEU A 9 10.31 14.30 -4.05
C LEU A 9 8.86 14.76 -3.95
N ASP A 10 8.07 14.41 -4.96
CA ASP A 10 6.62 14.64 -4.99
C ASP A 10 5.95 13.56 -4.13
N LEU A 11 5.81 13.84 -2.83
CA LEU A 11 5.21 12.94 -1.84
C LEU A 11 3.79 12.50 -2.25
N GLY A 12 3.05 13.37 -2.93
CA GLY A 12 1.73 13.06 -3.46
C GLY A 12 1.79 12.00 -4.56
N LYS A 13 2.71 12.16 -5.52
CA LYS A 13 2.95 11.12 -6.55
C LYS A 13 3.50 9.83 -5.96
N MET A 14 4.45 9.91 -5.04
CA MET A 14 5.00 8.72 -4.37
C MET A 14 3.91 7.94 -3.63
N PHE A 15 3.03 8.66 -2.93
CA PHE A 15 1.88 8.06 -2.25
C PHE A 15 0.90 7.47 -3.25
N GLN A 16 0.53 8.22 -4.29
CA GLN A 16 -0.39 7.74 -5.35
C GLN A 16 0.14 6.49 -6.03
N THR A 17 1.40 6.49 -6.47
CA THR A 17 2.05 5.31 -7.07
C THR A 17 2.13 4.14 -6.09
N GLY A 18 2.34 4.41 -4.79
CA GLY A 18 2.29 3.37 -3.76
C GLY A 18 0.91 2.75 -3.61
N VAL A 19 -0.15 3.58 -3.57
CA VAL A 19 -1.55 3.13 -3.51
C VAL A 19 -1.95 2.36 -4.76
N ASP A 20 -1.61 2.86 -5.94
CA ASP A 20 -1.92 2.22 -7.22
C ASP A 20 -1.23 0.85 -7.31
N SER A 21 0.06 0.79 -6.95
CA SER A 21 0.84 -0.47 -6.90
C SER A 21 0.29 -1.46 -5.87
N LEU A 22 -0.20 -0.96 -4.72
CA LEU A 22 -0.88 -1.81 -3.74
C LEU A 22 -2.20 -2.37 -4.32
N GLY A 23 -2.97 -1.55 -5.02
CA GLY A 23 -4.20 -1.98 -5.70
C GLY A 23 -3.92 -3.09 -6.72
N ASP A 24 -2.88 -2.91 -7.55
CA ASP A 24 -2.46 -3.91 -8.53
C ASP A 24 -2.00 -5.22 -7.86
N LYS A 25 -1.20 -5.13 -6.78
CA LYS A 25 -0.78 -6.30 -5.99
C LYS A 25 -1.96 -7.01 -5.34
N GLY A 26 -2.93 -6.26 -4.80
CA GLY A 26 -4.13 -6.81 -4.20
C GLY A 26 -5.00 -7.56 -5.21
N LYS A 27 -5.16 -6.99 -6.40
CA LYS A 27 -5.90 -7.62 -7.50
C LYS A 27 -5.20 -8.88 -8.00
N ALA A 28 -3.88 -8.83 -8.19
CA ALA A 28 -3.09 -9.99 -8.57
C ALA A 28 -3.18 -11.11 -7.52
N LEU A 29 -3.12 -10.77 -6.23
CA LEU A 29 -3.27 -11.71 -5.13
C LEU A 29 -4.66 -12.35 -5.13
N GLN A 30 -5.71 -11.55 -5.35
CA GLN A 30 -7.09 -12.04 -5.44
C GLN A 30 -7.28 -13.01 -6.62
N ASP A 31 -6.75 -12.67 -7.80
CA ASP A 31 -6.80 -13.53 -8.98
C ASP A 31 -6.03 -14.85 -8.75
N LYS A 32 -4.87 -14.78 -8.10
CA LYS A 32 -4.06 -15.95 -7.76
C LYS A 32 -4.77 -16.86 -6.75
N MET A 33 -5.39 -16.27 -5.73
CA MET A 33 -6.19 -17.00 -4.76
C MET A 33 -7.42 -17.65 -5.40
N GLY A 34 -8.11 -16.93 -6.29
CA GLY A 34 -9.23 -17.47 -7.07
C GLY A 34 -8.83 -18.59 -8.02
N THR A 35 -7.64 -18.51 -8.61
CA THR A 35 -7.07 -19.57 -9.47
C THR A 35 -6.72 -20.81 -8.65
N LEU A 36 -6.10 -20.64 -7.47
CA LEU A 36 -5.76 -21.75 -6.59
C LEU A 36 -7.00 -22.43 -6.01
N MET A 37 -8.07 -21.69 -5.69
CA MET A 37 -9.34 -22.27 -5.24
C MET A 37 -10.07 -23.09 -6.31
N GLN A 38 -9.77 -22.85 -7.59
CA GLN A 38 -10.32 -23.62 -8.71
C GLN A 38 -9.49 -24.87 -9.03
N GLN A 39 -8.28 -24.99 -8.48
CA GLN A 39 -7.44 -26.18 -8.65
C GLN A 39 -7.89 -27.27 -7.68
N GLU A 40 -8.04 -28.50 -8.17
CA GLU A 40 -8.37 -29.67 -7.35
C GLU A 40 -7.27 -30.01 -6.34
N GLN A 41 -6.03 -29.61 -6.62
CA GLN A 41 -4.88 -29.77 -5.72
C GLN A 41 -4.02 -28.52 -5.74
N VAL A 42 -3.84 -27.90 -4.57
CA VAL A 42 -2.93 -26.78 -4.36
C VAL A 42 -1.64 -27.33 -3.75
N SER A 43 -0.50 -27.05 -4.37
CA SER A 43 0.78 -27.51 -3.86
C SER A 43 1.23 -26.70 -2.61
N PRO A 44 2.01 -27.29 -1.69
CA PRO A 44 2.54 -26.57 -0.53
C PRO A 44 3.37 -25.33 -0.91
N GLU A 45 4.09 -25.39 -2.04
CA GLU A 45 4.88 -24.27 -2.56
C GLU A 45 3.98 -23.11 -3.02
N GLN A 46 2.86 -23.40 -3.69
CA GLN A 46 1.88 -22.38 -4.08
C GLN A 46 1.23 -21.73 -2.85
N MET A 47 0.93 -22.53 -1.82
CA MET A 47 0.41 -22.02 -0.55
C MET A 47 1.41 -21.12 0.17
N LEU A 48 2.69 -21.50 0.22
CA LEU A 48 3.77 -20.68 0.79
C LEU A 48 3.93 -19.37 0.04
N GLN A 49 3.92 -19.42 -1.30
CA GLN A 49 4.03 -18.22 -2.11
C GLN A 49 2.83 -17.28 -1.90
N LEU A 50 1.62 -17.82 -1.80
CA LEU A 50 0.42 -17.04 -1.50
C LEU A 50 0.50 -16.39 -0.11
N GLN A 51 0.96 -17.12 0.91
CA GLN A 51 1.16 -16.56 2.26
C GLN A 51 2.22 -15.45 2.26
N PHE A 52 3.31 -15.63 1.51
CA PHE A 52 4.35 -14.62 1.36
C PHE A 52 3.84 -13.35 0.67
N GLU A 53 3.07 -13.50 -0.41
CA GLU A 53 2.45 -12.38 -1.13
C GLU A 53 1.39 -11.67 -0.27
N MET A 54 0.57 -12.42 0.48
CA MET A 54 -0.36 -11.87 1.46
C MET A 54 0.35 -11.09 2.57
N GLY A 55 1.46 -11.63 3.09
CA GLY A 55 2.27 -10.96 4.11
C GLY A 55 2.85 -9.64 3.61
N GLN A 56 3.39 -9.63 2.39
CA GLN A 56 3.87 -8.40 1.76
C GLN A 56 2.73 -7.39 1.49
N TYR A 57 1.58 -7.85 1.02
CA TYR A 57 0.42 -7.00 0.80
C TYR A 57 -0.02 -6.32 2.10
N ASN A 58 -0.15 -7.08 3.19
CA ASN A 58 -0.51 -6.54 4.51
C ASN A 58 0.53 -5.56 5.03
N ALA A 59 1.83 -5.89 4.97
CA ALA A 59 2.90 -4.99 5.40
C ALA A 59 2.92 -3.67 4.59
N THR A 60 2.67 -3.76 3.28
CA THR A 60 2.62 -2.58 2.40
C THR A 60 1.38 -1.72 2.70
N LEU A 61 0.25 -2.36 2.98
CA LEU A 61 -0.99 -1.68 3.38
C LEU A 61 -0.85 -0.99 4.74
N GLU A 62 -0.20 -1.63 5.72
CA GLU A 62 0.13 -1.01 7.00
C GLU A 62 1.09 0.18 6.83
N ALA A 63 2.11 0.06 5.99
CA ALA A 63 3.03 1.15 5.69
C ALA A 63 2.32 2.34 5.03
N LEU A 64 1.45 2.09 4.05
CA LEU A 64 0.62 3.11 3.41
C LEU A 64 -0.34 3.78 4.40
N SER A 65 -0.95 3.00 5.29
CA SER A 65 -1.81 3.52 6.36
C SER A 65 -1.02 4.44 7.31
N SER A 66 0.20 4.04 7.69
CA SER A 66 1.11 4.83 8.51
C SER A 66 1.51 6.16 7.83
N VAL A 67 1.82 6.12 6.53
CA VAL A 67 2.11 7.33 5.73
C VAL A 67 0.89 8.24 5.65
N THR A 68 -0.29 7.67 5.38
CA THR A 68 -1.57 8.42 5.31
C THR A 68 -1.88 9.11 6.64
N LYS A 69 -1.71 8.38 7.75
CA LYS A 69 -1.90 8.93 9.10
C LYS A 69 -0.90 10.06 9.37
N SER A 70 0.36 9.87 9.04
CA SER A 70 1.41 10.89 9.20
C SER A 70 1.10 12.15 8.39
N MET A 71 0.61 12.02 7.15
CA MET A 71 0.13 13.13 6.35
C MET A 71 -1.06 13.84 7.00
N THR A 72 -2.05 13.08 7.48
CA THR A 72 -3.24 13.63 8.15
C THR A 72 -2.86 14.39 9.42
N ASP A 73 -1.95 13.83 10.22
CA ASP A 73 -1.48 14.46 11.46
C ASP A 73 -0.63 15.72 11.16
N MET A 74 0.18 15.71 10.09
CA MET A 74 0.86 16.91 9.60
C MET A 74 -0.15 18.00 9.19
N LEU A 75 -1.17 17.67 8.41
CA LEU A 75 -2.21 18.62 8.00
C LEU A 75 -2.96 19.19 9.21
N LYS A 76 -3.32 18.36 10.19
CA LYS A 76 -3.89 18.81 11.46
C LYS A 76 -2.95 19.78 12.18
N SER A 77 -1.68 19.43 12.33
CA SER A 77 -0.69 20.28 13.01
C SER A 77 -0.52 21.65 12.33
N LEU A 78 -0.56 21.69 10.99
CA LEU A 78 -0.49 22.92 10.22
C LEU A 78 -1.76 23.76 10.44
N SER A 79 -2.94 23.15 10.36
CA SER A 79 -4.21 23.84 10.58
C SER A 79 -4.33 24.44 11.99
N GLN A 80 -3.80 23.75 13.00
CA GLN A 80 -3.77 24.21 14.40
C GLN A 80 -2.71 25.28 14.67
N ARG A 81 -1.70 25.42 13.79
CA ARG A 81 -0.68 26.48 13.90
C ARG A 81 -1.10 27.78 13.24
N THR A 82 -2.02 27.71 12.28
CA THR A 82 -2.50 28.86 11.50
C THR A 82 -3.84 29.42 11.96
N GLY A 83 -4.56 28.68 12.81
CA GLY A 83 -5.73 29.15 13.58
C GLY A 83 -5.32 29.54 14.99
#